data_AF-A0A7K4P4C0-F1
#
_entry.id   AF-A0A7K4P4C0-F1
#
_cell.length_a   1.000
_cell.length_b   1.000
_cell.length_c   1.000
_cell.angle_alpha   90.00
_cell.angle_beta   90.00
_cell.angle_gamma   90.00
#
_symmetry.space_group_name_H-M   'P 1'
#
loop_
_entity.id
_entity.type
_entity.pdbx_description
1 polymer ?
#
loop_
_entity_poly.entity_id
_entity_poly.type
_entity_poly.pdbx_seq_one_letter_code
_entity_poly.pdbx_strand_id
1 'polypeptide(L)'
;MKVSLFKLGLVLTIIGIVWISFVFAETEKTQGTILLKQSNSFELKSEFTGIDIGFYRVYMPEFAGEEVFVQILDTKDNVIREELIQKKMSVGYFDFYEDGTHTIKVTNISKNQINLQVEFGNTESQEMTPAGILILAGAVTMIVISYLKIKNYKIEQPDENI
;
A
#
# COMPACT_ATOMS: atom_id res chain seq x y z
N MET A 1 15.45 15.32 -32.81
CA MET A 1 15.53 13.93 -32.31
C MET A 1 14.10 13.41 -32.15
N LYS A 2 13.67 12.37 -32.90
CA LYS A 2 12.30 11.82 -32.76
C LYS A 2 12.22 10.98 -31.48
N VAL A 3 11.34 11.34 -30.56
CA VAL A 3 11.11 10.55 -29.33
C VAL A 3 10.37 9.27 -29.71
N SER A 4 10.87 8.11 -29.28
CA SER A 4 10.20 6.84 -29.56
C SER A 4 9.02 6.63 -28.61
N LEU A 5 7.97 5.96 -29.08
CA LEU A 5 6.80 5.60 -28.27
C LEU A 5 7.17 4.80 -27.01
N PHE A 6 8.21 3.97 -27.10
CA PHE A 6 8.74 3.27 -25.93
C PHE A 6 9.27 4.24 -24.86
N LYS A 7 10.04 5.27 -25.27
CA LYS A 7 10.54 6.29 -24.34
C LYS A 7 9.41 7.12 -23.75
N LEU A 8 8.37 7.42 -24.53
CA LEU A 8 7.18 8.11 -24.03
C LEU A 8 6.45 7.26 -22.97
N GLY A 9 6.24 5.97 -23.23
CA GLY A 9 5.64 5.06 -22.26
C GLY A 9 6.42 5.00 -20.95
N LEU A 10 7.76 4.93 -21.03
CA LEU A 10 8.62 4.94 -19.86
C LEU A 10 8.49 6.25 -19.05
N VAL A 11 8.50 7.40 -19.73
CA VAL A 11 8.35 8.71 -19.06
C VAL A 11 7.00 8.81 -18.36
N LEU A 12 5.91 8.38 -18.99
CA LEU A 12 4.58 8.37 -18.37
C LEU A 12 4.55 7.50 -17.11
N THR A 13 5.15 6.31 -17.17
CA THR A 13 5.25 5.42 -16.01
C THR A 13 6.05 6.05 -14.86
N ILE A 14 7.20 6.68 -15.16
CA ILE A 14 8.00 7.36 -14.12
C ILE A 14 7.21 8.49 -13.47
N ILE A 15 6.54 9.33 -14.26
CA ILE A 15 5.71 10.43 -13.74
C ILE A 15 4.62 9.87 -12.82
N GLY A 16 3.91 8.83 -13.23
CA GLY A 16 2.88 8.21 -12.41
C GLY A 16 3.43 7.65 -11.09
N ILE A 17 4.59 6.98 -11.10
CA ILE A 17 5.20 6.43 -9.87
C ILE A 17 5.60 7.56 -8.91
N VAL A 18 6.20 8.63 -9.43
CA VAL A 18 6.59 9.80 -8.62
C VAL A 18 5.34 10.45 -8.02
N TRP A 19 4.27 10.57 -8.79
CA TRP A 19 3.00 11.13 -8.33
C TRP A 19 2.38 10.28 -7.20
N ILE A 20 2.29 8.96 -7.33
CA ILE A 20 1.80 8.08 -6.25
C ILE A 20 2.62 8.27 -4.97
N SER A 21 3.94 8.35 -5.11
CA SER A 21 4.84 8.54 -3.98
C SER A 21 4.60 9.87 -3.26
N PHE A 22 4.26 10.92 -4.02
CA PHE A 22 3.92 12.23 -3.47
C PHE A 22 2.59 12.18 -2.71
N VAL A 23 1.52 11.64 -3.31
CA VAL A 23 0.21 11.50 -2.66
C VAL A 23 0.36 10.73 -1.34
N PHE A 24 1.02 9.56 -1.37
CA PHE A 24 1.21 8.75 -0.16
C PHE A 24 2.05 9.43 0.94
N ALA A 25 2.93 10.36 0.56
CA ALA A 25 3.72 11.13 1.51
C ALA A 25 2.91 12.23 2.20
N GLU A 26 1.95 12.82 1.49
CA GLU A 26 1.07 13.87 2.00
C GLU A 26 -0.15 13.33 2.75
N THR A 27 -0.51 12.07 2.53
CA THR A 27 -1.65 11.43 3.17
C THR A 27 -1.63 11.56 4.70
N GLU A 28 -2.70 12.10 5.26
CA GLU A 28 -2.88 12.23 6.70
C GLU A 28 -2.93 10.85 7.37
N LYS A 29 -2.09 10.68 8.39
CA LYS A 29 -2.02 9.45 9.18
C LYS A 29 -1.69 9.75 10.62
N THR A 30 -2.36 9.03 11.50
CA THR A 30 -2.09 9.01 12.93
C THR A 30 -1.07 7.93 13.26
N GLN A 31 -0.17 8.23 14.18
CA GLN A 31 0.89 7.32 14.60
C GLN A 31 0.96 7.25 16.13
N GLY A 32 1.22 6.07 16.66
CA GLY A 32 1.36 5.83 18.09
C GLY A 32 2.49 4.86 18.37
N THR A 33 3.31 5.18 19.38
CA THR A 33 4.30 4.24 19.92
C THR A 33 3.92 3.90 21.35
N ILE A 34 3.86 2.61 21.68
CA ILE A 34 3.38 2.14 22.98
C ILE A 34 4.11 0.88 23.45
N LEU A 35 4.40 0.82 24.75
CA LEU A 35 4.79 -0.42 25.42
C LEU A 35 3.53 -1.11 25.96
N LEU A 36 3.09 -2.15 25.26
CA LEU A 36 1.83 -2.83 25.53
C LEU A 36 2.07 -4.05 26.43
N LYS A 37 1.53 -4.01 27.66
CA LYS A 37 1.57 -5.15 28.60
C LYS A 37 0.68 -6.29 28.11
N GLN A 38 0.93 -7.50 28.60
CA GLN A 38 0.09 -8.67 28.33
C GLN A 38 -1.39 -8.36 28.58
N SER A 39 -2.25 -8.77 27.65
CA SER A 39 -3.70 -8.61 27.67
C SER A 39 -4.20 -7.16 27.70
N ASN A 40 -3.32 -6.17 27.57
CA ASN A 40 -3.73 -4.78 27.39
C ASN A 40 -3.98 -4.47 25.91
N SER A 41 -4.82 -3.46 25.69
CA SER A 41 -5.08 -2.91 24.37
C SER A 41 -4.70 -1.44 24.31
N PHE A 42 -4.43 -1.00 23.09
CA PHE A 42 -4.13 0.38 22.73
C PHE A 42 -4.98 0.75 21.53
N GLU A 43 -5.47 1.99 21.52
CA GLU A 43 -6.36 2.49 20.48
C GLU A 43 -5.77 3.75 19.84
N LEU A 44 -5.87 3.84 18.51
CA LEU A 44 -5.68 5.08 17.76
C LEU A 44 -6.96 5.37 16.98
N LYS A 45 -7.24 6.66 16.82
CA LYS A 45 -8.41 7.16 16.10
C LYS A 45 -7.96 8.04 14.96
N SER A 46 -8.67 7.97 13.85
CA SER A 46 -8.47 8.83 12.70
C SER A 46 -9.83 9.22 12.12
N GLU A 47 -9.94 10.48 11.70
CA GLU A 47 -11.12 10.97 10.99
C GLU A 47 -10.97 10.65 9.51
N PHE A 48 -11.96 9.97 8.94
CA PHE A 48 -12.01 9.69 7.51
C PHE A 48 -13.18 10.42 6.86
N THR A 49 -13.02 10.71 5.56
CA THR A 49 -14.06 11.36 4.75
C THR A 49 -14.31 10.56 3.48
N GLY A 50 -15.59 10.40 3.14
CA GLY A 50 -16.09 9.79 1.93
C GLY A 50 -16.02 8.26 1.94
N ILE A 51 -15.77 7.72 0.76
CA ILE A 51 -15.63 6.29 0.51
C ILE A 51 -14.21 6.09 0.00
N ASP A 52 -13.37 5.40 0.75
CA ASP A 52 -11.99 5.12 0.35
C ASP A 52 -11.47 3.87 1.08
N ILE A 53 -10.17 3.62 0.91
CA ILE A 53 -9.43 2.52 1.52
C ILE A 53 -8.59 3.10 2.65
N GLY A 54 -8.83 2.64 3.87
CA GLY A 54 -7.96 2.89 5.01
C GLY A 54 -6.83 1.87 5.09
N PHE A 55 -5.75 2.24 5.78
CA PHE A 55 -4.64 1.33 6.07
C PHE A 55 -4.24 1.38 7.53
N TYR A 56 -3.60 0.31 7.98
CA TYR A 56 -2.84 0.29 9.22
C TYR A 56 -1.50 -0.39 9.02
N ARG A 57 -0.51 0.06 9.78
CA ARG A 57 0.80 -0.59 9.89
C ARG A 57 1.06 -0.89 11.35
N VAL A 58 1.35 -2.14 11.67
CA VAL A 58 1.83 -2.54 13.00
C VAL A 58 3.26 -3.01 12.88
N TYR A 59 4.15 -2.43 13.67
CA TYR A 59 5.57 -2.73 13.70
C TYR A 59 6.03 -3.05 15.12
N MET A 60 6.71 -4.17 15.28
CA MET A 60 7.30 -4.68 16.52
C MET A 60 8.83 -4.60 16.42
N PRO A 61 9.49 -3.55 16.92
CA PRO A 61 10.95 -3.41 16.77
C PRO A 61 11.74 -4.60 17.33
N GLU A 62 11.28 -5.14 18.47
CA GLU A 62 11.91 -6.18 19.28
C GLU A 62 11.29 -7.57 19.06
N PHE A 63 10.73 -7.83 17.87
CA PHE A 63 10.05 -9.10 17.57
C PHE A 63 10.94 -10.34 17.81
N ALA A 64 10.47 -11.23 18.70
CA ALA A 64 11.03 -12.52 19.05
C ALA A 64 9.98 -13.65 18.99
N GLY A 65 8.87 -13.44 18.25
CA GLY A 65 7.79 -14.41 18.09
C GLY A 65 6.48 -14.01 18.77
N GLU A 66 6.34 -12.73 19.11
CA GLU A 66 5.12 -12.20 19.73
C GLU A 66 3.96 -12.09 18.75
N GLU A 67 2.78 -12.16 19.33
CA GLU A 67 1.48 -12.09 18.68
C GLU A 67 0.69 -10.90 19.21
N VAL A 68 0.09 -10.15 18.28
CA VAL A 68 -0.88 -9.09 18.56
C VAL A 68 -2.14 -9.31 17.76
N PHE A 69 -3.27 -8.94 18.35
CA PHE A 69 -4.58 -8.99 17.71
C PHE A 69 -5.03 -7.58 17.37
N VAL A 70 -5.35 -7.32 16.10
CA VAL A 70 -5.78 -6.03 15.60
C VAL A 70 -7.26 -6.10 15.25
N GLN A 71 -8.00 -5.06 15.63
CA GLN A 71 -9.38 -4.82 15.22
C GLN A 71 -9.51 -3.40 14.67
N ILE A 72 -10.28 -3.24 13.60
CA ILE A 72 -10.69 -1.94 13.08
C ILE A 72 -12.17 -1.76 13.35
N LEU A 73 -12.52 -0.63 13.95
CA LEU A 73 -13.88 -0.24 14.30
C LEU A 73 -14.35 0.90 13.39
N ASP A 74 -15.59 0.79 12.91
CA ASP A 74 -16.28 1.88 12.18
C ASP A 74 -16.78 2.98 13.13
N THR A 75 -17.48 3.97 12.57
CA THR A 75 -18.03 5.12 13.29
C THR A 75 -19.08 4.75 14.35
N LYS A 76 -19.59 3.52 14.32
CA LYS A 76 -20.60 2.96 15.22
C LYS A 76 -20.00 1.90 16.15
N ASP A 77 -18.68 1.85 16.25
CA ASP A 77 -17.91 0.87 17.01
C ASP A 77 -18.12 -0.60 16.56
N ASN A 78 -18.61 -0.83 15.33
CA ASN A 78 -18.68 -2.17 14.78
C ASN A 78 -17.31 -2.62 14.29
N VAL A 79 -16.97 -3.88 14.54
CA VAL A 79 -15.74 -4.46 13.99
C VAL A 79 -15.92 -4.72 12.50
N ILE A 80 -15.14 -4.01 11.67
CA ILE A 80 -15.14 -4.15 10.20
C ILE A 80 -13.95 -4.95 9.68
N ARG A 81 -12.92 -5.15 10.50
CA ARG A 81 -11.72 -5.92 10.16
C ARG A 81 -11.06 -6.46 11.42
N GLU A 82 -10.52 -7.67 11.33
CA GLU A 82 -9.69 -8.28 12.37
C GLU A 82 -8.47 -8.96 11.75
N GLU A 83 -7.34 -8.96 12.46
CA GLU A 83 -6.13 -9.67 12.04
C GLU A 83 -5.31 -10.14 13.26
N LEU A 84 -4.87 -11.39 13.23
CA LEU A 84 -3.83 -11.90 14.12
C LEU A 84 -2.47 -11.71 13.45
N ILE A 85 -1.61 -10.89 14.05
CA ILE A 85 -0.27 -10.56 13.53
C ILE A 85 0.79 -11.31 14.34
N GLN A 86 1.55 -12.17 13.66
CA GLN A 86 2.68 -12.94 14.21
C GLN A 86 3.96 -12.67 13.41
N LYS A 87 4.18 -11.40 13.05
CA LYS A 87 5.33 -10.96 12.23
C LYS A 87 5.86 -9.65 12.77
N LYS A 88 7.15 -9.40 12.54
CA LYS A 88 7.82 -8.14 12.90
C LYS A 88 7.09 -6.90 12.37
N MET A 89 6.51 -6.99 11.18
CA MET A 89 5.71 -5.92 10.58
C MET A 89 4.54 -6.53 9.81
N SER A 90 3.37 -5.92 9.92
CA SER A 90 2.24 -6.16 9.02
C SER A 90 1.65 -4.82 8.57
N VAL A 91 1.15 -4.79 7.34
CA VAL A 91 0.35 -3.69 6.80
C VAL A 91 -0.96 -4.29 6.33
N GLY A 92 -2.07 -3.78 6.85
CA GLY A 92 -3.42 -4.17 6.45
C GLY A 92 -4.18 -3.00 5.86
N TYR A 93 -5.22 -3.34 5.08
CA TYR A 93 -6.09 -2.39 4.41
C TYR A 93 -7.54 -2.77 4.69
N PHE A 94 -8.44 -1.79 4.70
CA PHE A 94 -9.88 -1.99 4.88
C PHE A 94 -10.65 -0.92 4.11
N ASP A 95 -11.83 -1.28 3.64
CA ASP A 95 -12.72 -0.33 2.99
C ASP A 95 -13.53 0.41 4.06
N PHE A 96 -13.72 1.72 3.88
CA PHE A 96 -14.68 2.50 4.65
C PHE A 96 -15.62 3.25 3.69
N TYR A 97 -16.85 3.51 4.16
CA TYR A 97 -17.93 3.99 3.30
C TYR A 97 -18.67 5.21 3.82
N GLU A 98 -18.24 5.76 4.96
CA GLU A 98 -18.89 6.90 5.60
C GLU A 98 -17.87 7.80 6.30
N ASP A 99 -18.22 9.08 6.39
CA ASP A 99 -17.46 10.07 7.13
C ASP A 99 -17.44 9.73 8.63
N GLY A 100 -16.30 9.98 9.28
CA GLY A 100 -16.19 10.04 10.73
C GLY A 100 -15.03 9.26 11.31
N THR A 101 -15.03 9.20 12.64
CA THR A 101 -13.95 8.61 13.41
C THR A 101 -13.95 7.09 13.28
N HIS A 102 -12.89 6.55 12.71
CA HIS A 102 -12.59 5.12 12.78
C HIS A 102 -11.52 4.87 13.84
N THR A 103 -11.53 3.67 14.41
CA THR A 103 -10.60 3.32 15.49
C THR A 103 -9.85 2.05 15.13
N ILE A 104 -8.52 2.05 15.26
CA ILE A 104 -7.74 0.82 15.34
C ILE A 104 -7.53 0.46 16.81
N LYS A 105 -7.79 -0.78 17.15
CA LYS A 105 -7.50 -1.37 18.45
C LYS A 105 -6.48 -2.48 18.29
N VAL A 106 -5.35 -2.35 18.99
CA VAL A 106 -4.27 -3.35 18.99
C VAL A 106 -4.16 -3.94 20.39
N THR A 107 -4.30 -5.25 20.49
CA THR A 107 -4.27 -6.00 21.75
C THR A 107 -3.05 -6.90 21.80
N ASN A 108 -2.27 -6.81 22.87
CA ASN A 108 -1.17 -7.74 23.12
C ASN A 108 -1.75 -9.04 23.68
N ILE A 109 -1.68 -10.12 22.91
CA ILE A 109 -2.10 -11.46 23.34
C ILE A 109 -0.92 -12.35 23.72
N SER A 110 0.29 -11.82 23.66
CA SER A 110 1.52 -12.49 24.10
C SER A 110 1.73 -12.38 25.60
N LYS A 111 2.55 -13.29 26.13
CA LYS A 111 2.96 -13.27 27.54
C LYS A 111 3.90 -12.12 27.87
N ASN A 112 4.73 -11.72 26.92
CA ASN A 112 5.71 -10.64 27.11
C ASN A 112 5.07 -9.29 26.82
N GLN A 113 5.57 -8.24 27.46
CA GLN A 113 5.27 -6.88 27.02
C GLN A 113 5.89 -6.62 25.65
N ILE A 114 5.19 -5.88 24.79
CA ILE A 114 5.61 -5.63 23.40
C ILE A 114 5.72 -4.14 23.17
N ASN A 115 6.86 -3.69 22.66
CA ASN A 115 6.96 -2.34 22.11
C ASN A 115 6.36 -2.34 20.69
N LEU A 116 5.39 -1.47 20.46
CA LEU A 116 4.63 -1.38 19.21
C LEU A 116 4.69 0.03 18.65
N GLN A 117 4.86 0.11 17.34
CA GLN A 117 4.60 1.30 16.54
C GLN A 117 3.41 0.99 15.63
N VAL A 118 2.36 1.80 15.75
CA VAL A 118 1.13 1.65 14.98
C VAL A 118 0.92 2.91 14.16
N GLU A 119 0.67 2.75 12.86
CA GLU A 119 0.19 3.81 11.97
C GLU A 119 -1.21 3.46 11.49
N PHE A 120 -2.05 4.48 11.33
CA PHE A 120 -3.44 4.34 10.92
C PHE A 120 -3.89 5.58 10.16
N GLY A 121 -4.46 5.41 8.97
CA GLY A 121 -4.86 6.53 8.12
C GLY A 121 -5.69 6.12 6.92
N ASN A 122 -6.18 7.13 6.18
CA ASN A 122 -6.71 6.94 4.83
C ASN A 122 -5.55 6.66 3.88
N THR A 123 -5.76 5.98 2.75
CA THR A 123 -4.76 5.90 1.68
C THR A 123 -4.90 7.03 0.67
N GLU A 124 -6.02 7.75 0.66
CA GLU A 124 -6.39 8.72 -0.40
C GLU A 124 -6.30 8.06 -1.79
N SER A 125 -6.81 6.84 -1.91
CA SER A 125 -6.62 6.02 -3.12
C SER A 125 -7.29 6.64 -4.35
N GLN A 126 -8.34 7.43 -4.14
CA GLN A 126 -8.99 8.19 -5.21
C GLN A 126 -8.02 9.19 -5.86
N GLU A 127 -7.20 9.88 -5.06
CA GLU A 127 -6.20 10.83 -5.56
C GLU A 127 -5.05 10.13 -6.32
N MET A 128 -4.82 8.84 -6.06
CA MET A 128 -3.84 8.02 -6.78
C MET A 128 -4.34 7.53 -8.15
N THR A 129 -5.65 7.60 -8.42
CA THR A 129 -6.25 7.06 -9.65
C THR A 129 -5.65 7.65 -10.94
N PRO A 130 -5.50 8.98 -11.10
CA PRO A 130 -4.88 9.54 -12.30
C PRO A 130 -3.46 9.03 -12.53
N ALA A 131 -2.67 8.90 -11.47
CA ALA A 131 -1.32 8.38 -11.53
C ALA A 131 -1.29 6.89 -11.93
N GLY A 132 -2.22 6.09 -11.40
CA GLY A 132 -2.42 4.70 -11.80
C GLY A 132 -2.74 4.55 -13.30
N ILE A 133 -3.58 5.43 -13.85
CA ILE A 133 -3.90 5.45 -15.28
C ILE A 133 -2.64 5.75 -16.11
N LEU A 134 -1.82 6.71 -15.70
CA LEU A 134 -0.55 7.03 -16.38
C LEU A 134 0.41 5.84 -16.41
N ILE A 135 0.55 5.14 -15.28
CA ILE A 135 1.38 3.94 -15.17
C ILE A 135 0.87 2.86 -16.12
N LEU A 136 -0.43 2.57 -16.10
CA LEU A 136 -1.05 1.55 -16.93
C LEU A 136 -0.89 1.87 -18.42
N ALA A 137 -1.21 3.10 -18.84
CA ALA A 137 -1.07 3.53 -20.22
C ALA A 137 0.39 3.46 -20.70
N GLY A 138 1.33 3.90 -19.86
CA GLY A 138 2.77 3.81 -20.13
C GLY A 138 3.25 2.37 -20.28
N ALA A 139 2.86 1.49 -19.35
CA ALA A 139 3.21 0.07 -19.36
C ALA A 139 2.66 -0.66 -20.59
N VAL A 140 1.37 -0.48 -20.90
CA VAL A 140 0.72 -1.07 -22.08
C VAL A 140 1.42 -0.59 -23.36
N THR A 141 1.73 0.71 -23.47
CA THR A 141 2.46 1.26 -24.62
C THR A 141 3.82 0.58 -24.78
N MET A 142 4.58 0.42 -23.69
CA MET A 142 5.88 -0.27 -23.74
C MET A 142 5.74 -1.73 -24.16
N ILE A 143 4.77 -2.46 -23.62
CA ILE A 143 4.52 -3.88 -23.96
C ILE A 143 4.19 -4.02 -25.44
N VAL A 144 3.24 -3.23 -25.96
CA VAL A 144 2.81 -3.30 -27.36
C VAL A 144 3.96 -2.98 -28.31
N ILE A 145 4.72 -1.90 -28.04
CA ILE A 145 5.86 -1.52 -28.90
C ILE A 145 6.97 -2.58 -28.85
N SER A 146 7.20 -3.19 -27.68
CA SER A 146 8.19 -4.26 -27.53
C SER A 146 7.76 -5.51 -28.30
N TYR A 147 6.50 -5.89 -28.19
CA TYR A 147 5.93 -7.00 -28.95
C TYR A 147 6.05 -6.79 -30.46
N LEU A 148 5.69 -5.60 -30.97
CA LEU A 148 5.81 -5.27 -32.40
C LEU A 148 7.27 -5.31 -32.87
N LYS A 149 8.23 -4.86 -32.05
CA LYS A 149 9.66 -4.96 -32.38
C LYS A 149 10.12 -6.41 -32.47
N ILE A 150 9.74 -7.26 -31.51
CA ILE A 150 10.10 -8.68 -31.50
C ILE A 150 9.47 -9.41 -32.69
N LYS A 151 8.17 -9.19 -32.95
CA LYS A 151 7.46 -9.79 -34.08
C LYS A 151 8.08 -9.44 -35.43
N ASN A 152 8.54 -8.20 -35.59
CA ASN A 152 9.16 -7.72 -36.82
C ASN A 152 10.68 -7.95 -36.87
N TYR A 153 11.26 -8.58 -35.85
CA TYR A 153 12.66 -8.94 -35.84
C TYR A 153 12.87 -10.11 -36.81
N LYS A 154 13.47 -9.83 -37.98
CA LYS A 154 13.92 -10.89 -38.88
C LYS A 154 15.07 -11.61 -38.19
N ILE A 155 14.89 -12.91 -37.93
CA ILE A 155 16.03 -13.78 -37.63
C ILE A 155 16.78 -13.87 -38.96
N GLU A 156 17.90 -13.16 -39.09
CA GLU A 156 18.88 -13.48 -40.13
C GLU A 156 19.24 -14.95 -39.90
N GLN A 157 18.76 -15.85 -40.77
CA GLN A 157 19.36 -17.17 -40.87
C GLN A 157 20.84 -16.92 -41.21
N PRO A 158 21.79 -17.55 -40.51
CA PRO A 158 23.18 -17.45 -40.93
C PRO A 158 23.22 -17.94 -42.37
N ASP A 159 23.70 -17.11 -43.29
CA ASP A 159 23.96 -17.55 -44.66
C ASP A 159 24.82 -18.82 -44.54
N GLU A 160 24.28 -19.95 -45.00
CA GLU A 160 25.09 -21.15 -45.21
C GLU A 160 26.17 -20.76 -46.21
N ASN A 161 27.38 -20.49 -45.69
CA ASN A 161 28.58 -20.46 -46.50
C ASN A 161 28.74 -21.85 -47.13
N ILE A 162 28.26 -22.00 -48.37
CA ILE A 162 28.60 -23.08 -49.29
C ILE A 162 29.76 -22.61 -50.17
#